data_AF-A0A4Q3M5T5-F1
#
_entry.id   AF-A0A4Q3M5T5-F1
#
_cell.length_a   1.000
_cell.length_b   1.000
_cell.length_c   1.000
_cell.angle_alpha   90.00
_cell.angle_beta   90.00
_cell.angle_gamma   90.00
#
_symmetry.space_group_name_H-M   'P 1'
#
loop_
_entity.id
_entity.type
_entity.pdbx_description
1 polymer ?
#
loop_
_entity_poly.entity_id
_entity_poly.type
_entity_poly.pdbx_seq_one_letter_code
_entity_poly.pdbx_strand_id
1 'polypeptide(L)'
;QELLLGIWEAERKTVLFVTHDIDEAIFMANRVAVFSARPGRIKTEIAVDLPHPRHYTIKTSPEFMDLKAHLTEEIRAESMAADAH
;
A
#
# COMPACT_ATOMS: atom_id res chain seq x y z
N GLN A 1 -2.29 24.97 -10.05
CA GLN A 1 -1.99 23.69 -10.72
C GLN A 1 -3.22 22.78 -10.62
N GLU A 2 -4.37 23.20 -11.17
CA GLU A 2 -5.68 22.54 -10.94
C GLU A 2 -6.15 21.71 -12.14
N LEU A 3 -5.47 21.83 -13.30
CA LEU A 3 -5.87 21.19 -14.55
C LEU A 3 -5.60 19.67 -14.61
N LEU A 4 -4.66 19.15 -13.83
CA LEU A 4 -4.28 17.73 -13.86
C LEU A 4 -5.16 16.85 -12.99
N LEU A 5 -5.70 17.36 -11.88
CA LEU A 5 -6.55 16.58 -10.97
C LEU A 5 -7.91 16.23 -11.61
N GLY A 6 -8.53 17.17 -12.34
CA GLY A 6 -9.87 16.98 -12.92
C GLY A 6 -9.96 15.94 -14.05
N ILE A 7 -8.86 15.68 -14.77
CA ILE A 7 -8.83 14.63 -15.82
C ILE A 7 -8.82 13.22 -15.20
N TRP A 8 -8.25 13.07 -14.00
CA TRP A 8 -8.02 11.75 -13.42
C TRP A 8 -9.22 11.23 -12.63
N GLU A 9 -9.99 12.12 -11.98
CA GLU A 9 -11.26 11.76 -11.34
C GLU A 9 -12.36 11.35 -12.35
N ALA A 10 -12.28 11.83 -13.60
CA ALA A 10 -13.26 11.50 -14.64
C ALA A 10 -13.02 10.15 -15.35
N GLU A 11 -11.78 9.63 -15.37
CA GLU A 11 -11.38 8.56 -16.31
C GLU A 11 -11.20 7.15 -15.71
N ARG A 12 -11.46 6.91 -14.41
CA ARG A 12 -11.29 5.58 -13.75
C ARG A 12 -9.94 4.92 -14.08
N LYS A 13 -8.87 5.70 -14.15
CA LYS A 13 -7.54 5.20 -14.52
C LYS A 13 -7.01 4.26 -13.45
N THR A 14 -6.52 3.10 -13.87
CA THR A 14 -5.73 2.23 -13.00
C THR A 14 -4.34 2.85 -12.83
N VAL A 15 -3.97 3.14 -11.58
CA VAL A 15 -2.66 3.68 -11.23
C VAL A 15 -1.89 2.62 -10.44
N LEU A 16 -0.67 2.32 -10.85
CA LEU A 16 0.28 1.53 -10.08
C LEU A 16 1.28 2.48 -9.43
N PHE A 17 1.34 2.47 -8.10
CA PHE A 17 2.30 3.23 -7.32
C PHE A 17 3.28 2.29 -6.63
N VAL A 18 4.57 2.60 -6.71
CA VAL A 18 5.65 1.82 -6.08
C VAL A 18 6.31 2.72 -5.04
N THR A 19 6.22 2.33 -3.77
CA THR A 19 6.84 3.05 -2.64
C THR A 19 7.50 2.06 -1.69
N HIS A 20 8.39 2.57 -0.85
CA HIS A 20 8.98 1.86 0.28
C HIS A 20 8.31 2.23 1.61
N ASP A 21 7.37 3.18 1.59
CA ASP A 21 6.63 3.62 2.77
C ASP A 21 5.27 2.91 2.86
N ILE A 22 5.08 2.15 3.95
CA ILE A 22 3.84 1.40 4.21
C ILE A 22 2.65 2.34 4.42
N ASP A 23 2.85 3.47 5.10
CA ASP A 23 1.77 4.41 5.39
C ASP A 23 1.28 5.07 4.10
N GLU A 24 2.19 5.39 3.17
CA GLU A 24 1.81 5.88 1.83
C GLU A 24 1.05 4.81 1.05
N ALA A 25 1.52 3.56 1.06
CA ALA A 25 0.88 2.45 0.35
C ALA A 25 -0.56 2.23 0.83
N ILE A 26 -0.79 2.17 2.14
CA ILE A 26 -2.13 2.02 2.72
C ILE A 26 -2.99 3.25 2.43
N PHE A 27 -2.43 4.44 2.60
CA PHE A 27 -3.21 5.68 2.45
C PHE A 27 -3.66 5.92 1.00
N MET A 28 -2.88 5.53 0.00
CA MET A 28 -3.17 5.80 -1.41
C MET A 28 -3.87 4.65 -2.14
N ALA A 29 -3.66 3.40 -1.74
CA ALA A 29 -4.08 2.26 -2.55
C ALA A 29 -5.42 1.66 -2.10
N ASN A 30 -6.15 1.03 -3.02
CA ASN A 30 -7.22 0.08 -2.72
C ASN A 30 -6.68 -1.35 -2.51
N ARG A 31 -5.51 -1.65 -3.06
CA ARG A 31 -4.84 -2.95 -2.99
C ARG A 31 -3.33 -2.73 -2.86
N VAL A 32 -2.69 -3.41 -1.93
CA VAL A 32 -1.24 -3.34 -1.70
C VAL A 32 -0.64 -4.70 -2.02
N ALA A 33 0.25 -4.75 -3.01
CA ALA A 33 1.00 -5.96 -3.33
C ALA A 33 2.39 -5.89 -2.68
N VAL A 34 2.75 -6.91 -1.90
CA VAL A 34 4.08 -7.05 -1.29
C VAL A 34 4.93 -7.94 -2.19
N PHE A 35 6.13 -7.47 -2.52
CA PHE A 35 7.08 -8.21 -3.35
C PHE A 35 8.06 -8.99 -2.49
N SER A 36 8.43 -10.20 -2.92
CA SER A 36 9.57 -10.93 -2.39
C SER A 36 10.88 -10.27 -2.81
N ALA A 37 11.94 -10.43 -2.01
CA ALA A 37 13.24 -9.83 -2.23
C ALA A 37 13.92 -10.39 -3.47
N ARG A 38 14.17 -11.71 -3.51
CA ARG A 38 14.77 -12.40 -4.67
C ARG A 38 14.30 -13.87 -4.77
N PRO A 39 13.83 -14.33 -5.94
CA PRO A 39 13.49 -13.54 -7.13
C PRO A 39 12.24 -12.68 -6.87
N GLY A 40 12.18 -11.48 -7.45
CA GLY A 40 11.05 -10.56 -7.29
C GLY A 40 9.74 -11.15 -7.81
N ARG A 41 8.84 -11.51 -6.91
CA ARG A 41 7.50 -12.04 -7.16
C ARG A 41 6.53 -11.36 -6.23
N ILE A 42 5.26 -11.28 -6.64
CA ILE A 42 4.21 -10.86 -5.72
C ILE A 42 4.04 -11.99 -4.70
N LYS A 43 4.39 -11.72 -3.45
CA LYS A 43 4.25 -12.66 -2.32
C LYS A 43 2.81 -12.72 -1.87
N THR A 44 2.23 -11.56 -1.63
CA THR A 44 0.86 -11.40 -1.16
C THR A 44 0.26 -10.11 -1.67
N GLU A 45 -1.06 -10.07 -1.68
CA GLU A 45 -1.85 -8.90 -2.01
C GLU A 45 -2.92 -8.69 -0.95
N ILE A 46 -2.98 -7.47 -0.42
CA ILE A 46 -3.85 -7.10 0.69
C ILE A 46 -4.83 -6.04 0.21
N ALA A 47 -6.13 -6.29 0.42
CA ALA A 47 -7.17 -5.31 0.19
C ALA A 47 -7.14 -4.23 1.28
N VAL A 48 -7.31 -2.96 0.86
CA VAL A 48 -7.39 -1.81 1.76
C VAL A 48 -8.81 -1.27 1.72
N ASP A 49 -9.68 -1.87 2.54
CA ASP A 49 -11.10 -1.54 2.64
C ASP A 49 -11.36 -0.30 3.51
N LEU A 50 -10.51 0.71 3.36
CA LEU A 50 -10.68 2.01 4.00
C LEU A 50 -11.52 2.93 3.10
N PRO A 51 -12.57 3.59 3.64
CA PRO A 51 -13.48 4.41 2.84
C PRO A 51 -12.77 5.61 2.22
N HIS A 52 -13.22 5.98 1.01
CA HIS A 52 -12.78 7.18 0.31
C HIS A 52 -13.87 8.27 0.38
N PRO A 53 -13.51 9.57 0.45
CA PRO A 53 -12.14 10.11 0.49
C PRO A 53 -11.46 9.90 1.85
N ARG A 54 -10.16 9.59 1.85
CA ARG A 54 -9.37 9.36 3.07
C ARG A 54 -8.84 10.68 3.62
N HIS A 55 -9.14 10.96 4.87
CA HIS A 55 -8.59 12.11 5.60
C HIS A 55 -7.37 11.69 6.44
N TYR A 56 -6.47 12.62 6.76
CA TYR A 56 -5.21 12.28 7.48
C TYR A 56 -5.45 11.59 8.83
N THR A 57 -6.60 11.85 9.46
CA THR A 57 -7.01 11.24 10.74
C THR A 57 -7.21 9.73 10.65
N ILE A 58 -7.35 9.16 9.45
CA ILE A 58 -7.48 7.70 9.29
C ILE A 58 -6.18 6.98 9.67
N LYS A 59 -5.01 7.64 9.60
CA LYS A 59 -3.72 7.03 9.95
C LYS A 59 -3.63 6.59 11.41
N THR A 60 -4.48 7.14 12.27
CA THR A 60 -4.58 6.80 13.68
C THR A 60 -5.77 5.89 13.99
N SER A 61 -6.54 5.45 12.98
CA SER A 61 -7.67 4.54 13.19
C SER A 61 -7.16 3.12 13.46
N PRO A 62 -7.92 2.32 14.23
CA PRO A 62 -7.56 0.92 14.47
C PRO A 62 -7.35 0.12 13.19
N GLU A 63 -8.22 0.30 12.20
CA GLU A 63 -8.19 -0.44 10.93
C GLU A 63 -6.91 -0.12 10.12
N PHE A 64 -6.47 1.15 10.13
CA PHE A 64 -5.23 1.54 9.48
C PHE A 64 -4.02 0.94 10.21
N MET A 65 -4.03 0.98 11.54
CA MET A 65 -2.95 0.44 12.36
C MET A 65 -2.83 -1.09 12.22
N ASP A 66 -3.95 -1.79 12.10
CA ASP A 66 -3.98 -3.24 11.85
C ASP A 66 -3.38 -3.58 10.47
N LEU A 67 -3.76 -2.85 9.42
CA LEU A 67 -3.18 -2.99 8.09
C LEU A 67 -1.67 -2.71 8.09
N LYS A 68 -1.24 -1.66 8.81
CA LYS A 68 0.16 -1.30 8.96
C LYS A 68 0.96 -2.39 9.66
N ALA A 69 0.43 -2.92 10.76
CA ALA A 69 1.07 -4.01 11.49
C ALA A 69 1.22 -5.25 10.60
N HIS A 70 0.16 -5.62 9.87
CA HIS A 70 0.19 -6.76 8.96
C HIS A 70 1.22 -6.59 7.85
N LEU A 71 1.21 -5.45 7.13
CA LEU A 71 2.17 -5.18 6.05
C LEU A 71 3.61 -5.11 6.55
N THR A 72 3.84 -4.57 7.74
CA THR A 72 5.17 -4.52 8.36
C THR A 72 5.71 -5.93 8.59
N GLU A 73 4.88 -6.84 9.09
CA GLU A 73 5.27 -8.23 9.31
C GLU A 73 5.55 -8.96 8.00
N GLU A 74 4.73 -8.74 6.97
CA GLU A 74 4.94 -9.34 5.64
C GLU A 74 6.28 -8.96 5.03
N ILE A 75 6.68 -7.69 5.16
CA ILE A 75 7.98 -7.18 4.69
C ILE A 75 9.12 -7.68 5.57
N ARG A 76 8.95 -7.69 6.89
CA ARG A 76 9.98 -8.18 7.83
C ARG A 76 10.30 -9.65 7.60
N ALA A 77 9.28 -10.48 7.43
CA ALA A 77 9.44 -11.90 7.12
C ALA A 77 10.24 -12.11 5.83
N GLU A 78 10.03 -11.25 4.83
CA GLU A 78 10.76 -11.29 3.57
C GLU A 78 12.23 -10.88 3.74
N SER A 79 12.49 -9.78 4.45
CA SER A 79 13.87 -9.35 4.73
C SER A 79 14.66 -10.44 5.47
N MET A 80 14.05 -11.12 6.44
CA MET A 80 14.69 -12.22 7.17
C MET A 80 14.96 -13.45 6.27
N ALA A 81 14.04 -13.79 5.38
CA ALA A 81 14.24 -14.89 4.44
C ALA A 81 15.37 -14.59 3.45
N ALA A 82 15.48 -13.33 3.01
CA ALA A 82 16.55 -12.89 2.12
C ALA A 82 17.93 -12.93 2.77
N ASP A 83 18.03 -12.57 4.05
CA ASP A 83 19.29 -12.60 4.81
C ASP A 83 19.76 -14.02 5.17
N ALA A 84 18.86 -15.00 5.14
CA ALA A 84 19.17 -16.41 5.41
C ALA A 84 19.75 -17.16 4.19
N HIS A 85 19.78 -16.53 3.01
CA HIS A 85 20.23 -17.09 1.73
C HIS A 85 21.51 -16.42 1.22
#